data_AF-A0A4Y2CYZ7-F1
#
_entry.id   AF-A0A4Y2CYZ7-F1
#
_cell.length_a   1.000
_cell.length_b   1.000
_cell.length_c   1.000
_cell.angle_alpha   90.00
_cell.angle_beta   90.00
_cell.angle_gamma   90.00
#
_symmetry.space_group_name_H-M   'P 1'
#
loop_
_entity.id
_entity.type
_entity.pdbx_description
1 polymer ?
#
loop_
_entity_poly.entity_id
_entity_poly.type
_entity_poly.pdbx_seq_one_letter_code
_entity_poly.pdbx_strand_id
1 'polypeptide(L)'
;MIDSTGWSTLISKERNPSKCSKTSKESQVANWGISQIRRWTLYKTVIERMLSHGSSAWCVNPTFKMKRKLSSIQRPFLLHISGAYRTTPKGALLSILGIPPLHMQLQFEARFTSIYRLKIPLPPIITDTQPHDLDMKATGWSTHPSEHVKPDQISFEDGEAYIDRKDIRNIFTDGSKTEHGVVVAFCVLTNDICTYQWSAKLNDSNTIFQAELTALHEAVIYASHLPNHNTSKIHVDNRASIMSSSNSKSTNETARKIFKILLSNPRIKVSWVKAHAGNIGNERADQLAKDATQHGKPYSHTKLPKPHIKGLLRKRMLEEWQTLWNNGDTDRKIYNIMPSS
;
A
#
# COMPACT_ATOMS: atom_id res chain seq x y z
N MET A 1 -5.68 -17.58 -24.10
CA MET A 1 -4.32 -17.99 -24.52
C MET A 1 -3.85 -17.01 -25.57
N ILE A 2 -2.78 -16.26 -25.33
CA ILE A 2 -2.08 -15.52 -26.38
C ILE A 2 -1.00 -16.45 -26.90
N ASP A 3 -1.07 -16.79 -28.19
CA ASP A 3 -0.14 -17.69 -28.86
C ASP A 3 1.32 -17.23 -28.74
N SER A 4 2.21 -18.21 -28.76
CA SER A 4 3.68 -18.07 -28.63
C SER A 4 4.36 -17.11 -29.65
N THR A 5 3.60 -16.61 -30.62
CA THR A 5 4.04 -15.69 -31.69
C THR A 5 3.81 -14.21 -31.37
N GLY A 6 2.85 -13.86 -30.49
CA GLY A 6 2.45 -12.45 -30.26
C GLY A 6 3.45 -11.62 -29.43
N TRP A 7 4.15 -12.24 -28.48
CA TRP A 7 5.05 -11.51 -27.58
C TRP A 7 6.34 -11.02 -28.25
N SER A 8 6.89 -11.80 -29.17
CA SER A 8 8.06 -11.41 -29.97
C SER A 8 7.80 -10.11 -30.73
N THR A 9 6.56 -9.95 -31.21
CA THR A 9 6.05 -8.79 -31.95
C THR A 9 5.77 -7.60 -31.03
N LEU A 10 5.34 -7.83 -29.78
CA LEU A 10 5.16 -6.77 -28.77
C LEU A 10 6.51 -6.16 -28.33
N ILE A 11 7.52 -6.99 -28.05
CA ILE A 11 8.86 -6.51 -27.69
C ILE A 11 9.58 -5.86 -28.89
N SER A 12 9.33 -6.32 -30.12
CA SER A 12 9.92 -5.67 -31.29
C SER A 12 9.26 -4.34 -31.64
N LYS A 13 7.95 -4.16 -31.35
CA LYS A 13 7.19 -2.91 -31.53
C LYS A 13 7.46 -1.87 -30.44
N GLU A 14 7.71 -2.27 -29.19
CA GLU A 14 8.20 -1.37 -28.14
C GLU A 14 9.66 -0.97 -28.44
N ARG A 15 9.84 0.04 -29.30
CA ARG A 15 11.11 0.72 -29.67
C ARG A 15 12.38 -0.06 -29.27
N ASN A 16 12.85 -0.90 -30.19
CA ASN A 16 14.18 -1.51 -30.27
C ASN A 16 15.11 -1.17 -29.07
N PRO A 17 15.22 -2.03 -28.03
CA PRO A 17 16.08 -1.80 -26.87
C PRO A 17 17.54 -1.48 -27.24
N SER A 18 17.95 -1.93 -28.44
CA SER A 18 19.20 -1.61 -29.12
C SER A 18 19.40 -0.12 -29.42
N LYS A 19 18.34 0.65 -29.72
CA LYS A 19 18.39 2.11 -29.88
C LYS A 19 18.60 2.82 -28.55
N CYS A 20 17.96 2.36 -27.47
CA CYS A 20 18.13 2.94 -26.14
C CYS A 20 19.52 2.64 -25.54
N SER A 21 20.07 1.45 -25.84
CA SER A 21 21.46 1.11 -25.55
C SER A 21 22.46 1.95 -26.37
N LYS A 22 22.11 2.36 -27.61
CA LYS A 22 22.93 3.27 -28.43
C LYS A 22 22.94 4.70 -27.88
N THR A 23 21.82 5.25 -27.42
CA THR A 23 21.79 6.57 -26.77
C THR A 23 22.56 6.59 -25.44
N SER A 24 22.64 5.48 -24.72
CA SER A 24 23.57 5.35 -23.57
C SER A 24 25.05 5.27 -23.97
N LYS A 25 25.38 4.85 -25.19
CA LYS A 25 26.76 4.81 -25.70
C LYS A 25 27.24 6.19 -26.14
N GLU A 26 26.36 7.03 -26.66
CA GLU A 26 26.70 8.40 -27.10
C GLU A 26 27.11 9.33 -25.94
N SER A 27 26.83 8.95 -24.69
CA SER A 27 27.30 9.67 -23.49
C SER A 27 28.74 9.31 -23.05
N GLN A 28 29.50 8.54 -23.83
CA GLN A 28 30.85 8.07 -23.46
C GLN A 28 31.99 8.72 -24.27
N VAL A 29 31.97 10.05 -24.40
CA VAL A 29 33.15 10.80 -24.85
C VAL A 29 33.61 11.72 -23.70
N ALA A 30 34.81 11.44 -23.18
CA ALA A 30 35.65 12.22 -22.26
C ALA A 30 34.97 12.82 -21.00
N ASN A 31 35.29 12.31 -19.81
CA ASN A 31 35.08 12.89 -18.45
C ASN A 31 33.71 13.51 -18.06
N TRP A 32 32.68 13.46 -18.91
CA TRP A 32 31.33 13.98 -18.68
C TRP A 32 30.27 12.86 -18.62
N GLY A 33 30.68 11.66 -18.20
CA GLY A 33 29.80 10.49 -18.15
C GLY A 33 28.74 10.57 -17.04
N ILE A 34 27.56 10.02 -17.32
CA ILE A 34 26.49 9.85 -16.32
C ILE A 34 27.01 8.93 -15.19
N SER A 35 26.90 9.37 -13.93
CA SER A 35 27.36 8.57 -12.77
C SER A 35 26.70 7.19 -12.70
N GLN A 36 27.34 6.23 -12.02
CA GLN A 36 26.79 4.88 -11.83
C GLN A 36 25.39 4.92 -11.20
N ILE A 37 25.19 5.78 -10.19
CA ILE A 37 23.90 5.98 -9.53
C ILE A 37 22.85 6.46 -10.53
N ARG A 38 23.17 7.47 -11.36
CA ARG A 38 22.22 7.99 -12.36
C ARG A 38 21.89 6.95 -13.44
N ARG A 39 22.87 6.15 -13.89
CA ARG A 39 22.64 5.02 -14.82
C ARG A 39 21.72 3.97 -14.20
N TRP A 40 21.95 3.62 -12.93
CA TRP A 40 21.09 2.72 -12.17
C TRP A 40 19.67 3.26 -12.05
N THR A 41 19.52 4.55 -11.72
CA THR A 41 18.22 5.22 -11.64
C THR A 41 17.49 5.15 -12.98
N LEU A 42 18.14 5.53 -14.08
CA LEU A 42 17.54 5.47 -15.42
C LEU A 42 17.09 4.05 -15.79
N TYR A 43 17.89 3.04 -15.47
CA TYR A 43 17.50 1.65 -15.69
C TYR A 43 16.22 1.28 -14.92
N LYS A 44 16.16 1.61 -13.62
CA LYS A 44 15.02 1.28 -12.75
C LYS A 44 13.76 2.09 -13.08
N THR A 45 13.88 3.36 -13.42
CA THR A 45 12.74 4.26 -13.63
C THR A 45 12.26 4.32 -15.07
N VAL A 46 13.13 4.09 -16.05
CA VAL A 46 12.78 4.16 -17.47
C VAL A 46 12.72 2.77 -18.08
N ILE A 47 13.87 2.08 -18.16
CA ILE A 47 13.98 0.83 -18.93
C ILE A 47 13.08 -0.27 -18.36
N GLU A 48 13.16 -0.50 -17.04
CA GLU A 48 12.33 -1.50 -16.37
C GLU A 48 10.84 -1.15 -16.48
N ARG A 49 10.47 0.12 -16.35
CA ARG A 49 9.07 0.56 -16.43
C ARG A 49 8.52 0.37 -17.85
N MET A 50 9.30 0.70 -18.87
CA MET A 50 8.96 0.44 -20.27
C MET A 50 8.71 -1.05 -20.50
N LEU A 51 9.64 -1.92 -20.11
CA LEU A 51 9.52 -3.37 -20.32
C LEU A 51 8.43 -4.03 -19.43
N SER A 52 8.08 -3.41 -18.31
CA SER A 52 6.96 -3.85 -17.45
C SER A 52 5.60 -3.49 -18.02
N HIS A 53 5.55 -2.60 -19.02
CA HIS A 53 4.29 -2.28 -19.65
C HIS A 53 3.72 -3.51 -20.36
N GLY A 54 2.43 -3.76 -20.15
CA GLY A 54 1.76 -4.95 -20.69
C GLY A 54 2.27 -6.29 -20.15
N SER A 55 3.17 -6.35 -19.18
CA SER A 55 3.76 -7.62 -18.70
C SER A 55 2.71 -8.58 -18.12
N SER A 56 1.57 -8.07 -17.63
CA SER A 56 0.45 -8.90 -17.18
C SER A 56 -0.15 -9.79 -18.29
N ALA A 57 0.01 -9.42 -19.56
CA ALA A 57 -0.52 -10.20 -20.68
C ALA A 57 0.40 -11.38 -21.09
N TRP A 58 1.70 -11.30 -20.80
CA TRP A 58 2.69 -12.23 -21.36
C TRP A 58 3.75 -12.74 -20.38
N CYS A 59 3.95 -12.10 -19.22
CA CYS A 59 5.03 -12.40 -18.27
C CYS A 59 4.55 -12.99 -16.93
N VAL A 60 3.29 -13.41 -16.80
CA VAL A 60 2.80 -14.03 -15.56
C VAL A 60 3.54 -15.35 -15.27
N ASN A 61 3.76 -16.16 -16.31
CA ASN A 61 4.50 -17.42 -16.26
C ASN A 61 5.52 -17.46 -17.42
N PRO A 62 6.68 -16.80 -17.29
CA PRO A 62 7.63 -16.67 -18.39
C PRO A 62 8.32 -18.00 -18.71
N THR A 63 8.31 -18.39 -19.99
CA THR A 63 8.99 -19.62 -20.46
C THR A 63 10.51 -19.45 -20.42
N PHE A 64 11.24 -20.57 -20.48
CA PHE A 64 12.72 -20.56 -20.49
C PHE A 64 13.30 -19.67 -21.60
N LYS A 65 12.72 -19.72 -22.81
CA LYS A 65 13.13 -18.87 -23.94
C LYS A 65 12.97 -17.39 -23.63
N MET A 66 11.86 -17.01 -22.97
CA MET A 66 11.60 -15.63 -22.54
C MET A 66 12.61 -15.19 -21.48
N LYS A 67 12.84 -16.03 -20.46
CA LYS A 67 13.84 -15.76 -19.41
C LYS A 67 15.23 -15.51 -20.01
N ARG A 68 15.68 -16.36 -20.95
CA ARG A 68 16.96 -16.17 -21.66
C ARG A 68 17.01 -14.87 -22.45
N LYS A 69 15.94 -14.54 -23.19
CA LYS A 69 15.89 -13.30 -23.99
C LYS A 69 15.93 -12.05 -23.11
N LEU A 70 15.14 -12.00 -22.05
CA LEU A 70 15.14 -10.90 -21.08
C LEU A 70 16.50 -10.77 -20.39
N SER A 71 17.12 -11.90 -20.06
CA SER A 71 18.46 -11.92 -19.48
C SER A 71 19.54 -11.41 -20.45
N SER A 72 19.35 -11.58 -21.77
CA SER A 72 20.20 -11.00 -22.81
C SER A 72 19.97 -9.50 -22.96
N ILE A 73 18.71 -9.04 -22.91
CA ILE A 73 18.35 -7.61 -22.93
C ILE A 73 18.91 -6.88 -21.71
N GLN A 74 18.87 -7.50 -20.53
CA GLN A 74 19.32 -6.89 -19.28
C GLN A 74 20.85 -6.74 -19.20
N ARG A 75 21.61 -7.71 -19.72
CA ARG A 75 23.08 -7.79 -19.51
C ARG A 75 23.85 -6.52 -19.95
N PRO A 76 23.60 -5.92 -21.12
CA PRO A 76 24.25 -4.66 -21.50
C PRO A 76 24.04 -3.54 -20.48
N PHE A 77 22.82 -3.40 -19.95
CA PHE A 77 22.54 -2.37 -18.93
C PHE A 77 23.34 -2.62 -17.65
N LEU A 78 23.43 -3.88 -17.18
CA LEU A 78 24.21 -4.21 -15.99
C LEU A 78 25.71 -3.89 -16.17
N LEU A 79 26.27 -4.22 -17.33
CA LEU A 79 27.67 -3.88 -17.66
C LEU A 79 27.86 -2.35 -17.75
N HIS A 80 26.92 -1.64 -18.37
CA HIS A 80 26.98 -0.19 -18.45
C HIS A 80 26.80 0.48 -17.09
N ILE A 81 25.99 -0.05 -16.18
CA ILE A 81 25.81 0.51 -14.84
C ILE A 81 27.09 0.28 -14.02
N SER A 82 27.55 -0.97 -13.96
CA SER A 82 28.70 -1.37 -13.14
C SER A 82 30.05 -0.87 -13.66
N GLY A 83 30.21 -0.69 -14.98
CA GLY A 83 31.51 -0.47 -15.60
C GLY A 83 32.41 -1.72 -15.63
N ALA A 84 31.88 -2.89 -15.29
CA ALA A 84 32.65 -4.13 -15.23
C ALA A 84 33.05 -4.66 -16.62
N TYR A 85 34.03 -5.57 -16.65
CA TYR A 85 34.48 -6.22 -17.87
C TYR A 85 33.36 -7.00 -18.56
N ARG A 86 33.41 -7.11 -19.90
CA ARG A 86 32.41 -7.87 -20.68
C ARG A 86 32.33 -9.35 -20.30
N THR A 87 33.43 -9.90 -19.77
CA THR A 87 33.55 -11.27 -19.26
C THR A 87 32.98 -11.44 -17.86
N THR A 88 32.68 -10.35 -17.13
CA THR A 88 32.11 -10.44 -15.78
C THR A 88 30.81 -11.24 -15.80
N PRO A 89 30.70 -12.26 -14.95
CA PRO A 89 29.50 -13.09 -14.92
C PRO A 89 28.24 -12.31 -14.56
N LYS A 90 27.08 -12.86 -14.93
CA LYS A 90 25.82 -12.14 -14.79
C LYS A 90 25.28 -12.16 -13.37
N GLY A 91 25.37 -13.30 -12.67
CA GLY A 91 24.91 -13.41 -11.29
C GLY A 91 25.64 -12.39 -10.42
N ALA A 92 26.97 -12.33 -10.57
CA ALA A 92 27.81 -11.30 -9.99
C ALA A 92 27.30 -9.87 -10.19
N LEU A 93 26.98 -9.49 -11.43
CA LEU A 93 26.49 -8.14 -11.74
C LEU A 93 25.15 -7.83 -11.08
N LEU A 94 24.25 -8.83 -11.03
CA LEU A 94 22.93 -8.67 -10.41
C LEU A 94 23.07 -8.45 -8.90
N SER A 95 23.86 -9.28 -8.23
CA SER A 95 24.09 -9.20 -6.78
C SER A 95 24.83 -7.92 -6.38
N ILE A 96 25.92 -7.57 -7.06
CA ILE A 96 26.68 -6.33 -6.76
C ILE A 96 25.83 -5.07 -6.93
N LEU A 97 24.91 -5.06 -7.92
CA LEU A 97 24.06 -3.90 -8.18
C LEU A 97 22.74 -3.91 -7.39
N GLY A 98 22.44 -4.98 -6.65
CA GLY A 98 21.14 -5.16 -6.00
C GLY A 98 19.96 -5.12 -7.00
N ILE A 99 20.18 -5.61 -8.22
CA ILE A 99 19.17 -5.62 -9.28
C ILE A 99 18.71 -7.06 -9.49
N PRO A 100 17.42 -7.38 -9.30
CA PRO A 100 16.93 -8.73 -9.55
C PRO A 100 16.95 -9.06 -11.07
N PRO A 101 16.97 -10.36 -11.43
CA PRO A 101 16.80 -10.78 -12.82
C PRO A 101 15.55 -10.14 -13.45
N LEU A 102 15.69 -9.57 -14.64
CA LEU A 102 14.61 -8.80 -15.28
C LEU A 102 13.31 -9.60 -15.39
N HIS A 103 13.40 -10.89 -15.75
CA HIS A 103 12.22 -11.74 -15.87
C HIS A 103 11.44 -11.91 -14.55
N MET A 104 12.12 -11.93 -13.40
CA MET A 104 11.49 -11.99 -12.07
C MET A 104 10.79 -10.68 -11.75
N GLN A 105 11.46 -9.54 -12.02
CA GLN A 105 10.87 -8.22 -11.84
C GLN A 105 9.62 -8.01 -12.72
N LEU A 106 9.66 -8.44 -13.98
CA LEU A 106 8.51 -8.37 -14.88
C LEU A 106 7.39 -9.32 -14.45
N GLN A 107 7.73 -10.51 -13.97
CA GLN A 107 6.77 -11.46 -13.42
C GLN A 107 6.10 -10.95 -12.14
N PHE A 108 6.86 -10.30 -11.25
CA PHE A 108 6.32 -9.61 -10.08
C PHE A 108 5.31 -8.53 -10.48
N GLU A 109 5.66 -7.63 -11.39
CA GLU A 109 4.74 -6.57 -11.87
C GLU A 109 3.51 -7.15 -12.58
N ALA A 110 3.70 -8.24 -13.34
CA ALA A 110 2.62 -8.95 -14.01
C ALA A 110 1.63 -9.54 -13.00
N ARG A 111 2.11 -10.32 -12.01
CA ARG A 111 1.30 -10.91 -10.95
C ARG A 111 0.58 -9.86 -10.13
N PHE A 112 1.28 -8.79 -9.73
CA PHE A 112 0.70 -7.68 -8.99
C PHE A 112 -0.42 -6.99 -9.78
N THR A 113 -0.21 -6.75 -11.07
CA THR A 113 -1.23 -6.16 -11.96
C THR A 113 -2.43 -7.09 -12.12
N SER A 114 -2.21 -8.39 -12.33
CA SER A 114 -3.28 -9.39 -12.48
C SER A 114 -4.21 -9.41 -11.27
N ILE A 115 -3.66 -9.53 -10.06
CA ILE A 115 -4.48 -9.63 -8.84
C ILE A 115 -5.10 -8.29 -8.45
N TYR A 116 -4.31 -7.20 -8.45
CA TYR A 116 -4.76 -5.92 -7.88
C TYR A 116 -5.61 -5.11 -8.86
N ARG A 117 -5.24 -5.06 -10.14
CA ARG A 117 -5.91 -4.24 -11.16
C ARG A 117 -6.92 -5.03 -11.98
N LEU A 118 -6.53 -6.21 -12.48
CA LEU A 118 -7.38 -7.01 -13.38
C LEU A 118 -8.36 -7.93 -12.64
N LYS A 119 -8.20 -8.07 -11.32
CA LYS A 119 -9.04 -8.93 -10.47
C LYS A 119 -9.03 -10.40 -10.88
N ILE A 120 -7.90 -10.83 -11.42
CA ILE A 120 -7.66 -12.23 -11.76
C ILE A 120 -6.97 -12.89 -10.58
N PRO A 121 -7.55 -13.95 -9.97
CA PRO A 121 -6.91 -14.65 -8.87
C PRO A 121 -5.60 -15.31 -9.34
N LEU A 122 -4.64 -15.38 -8.42
CA LEU A 122 -3.40 -16.10 -8.66
C LEU A 122 -3.52 -17.53 -8.09
N PRO A 123 -2.81 -18.50 -8.66
CA PRO A 123 -2.72 -19.85 -8.08
C PRO A 123 -2.33 -19.83 -6.59
N PRO A 124 -2.89 -20.72 -5.75
CA PRO A 124 -2.60 -20.79 -4.30
C PRO A 124 -1.10 -20.95 -3.99
N ILE A 125 -0.36 -21.64 -4.86
CA ILE A 125 1.10 -21.76 -4.74
C ILE A 125 1.81 -20.40 -4.69
N ILE A 126 1.21 -19.32 -5.21
CA ILE A 126 1.74 -17.94 -5.18
C ILE A 126 1.20 -17.16 -3.97
N THR A 127 -0.11 -17.18 -3.76
CA THR A 127 -0.77 -16.48 -2.65
C THR A 127 -2.19 -17.00 -2.48
N ASP A 128 -2.63 -17.12 -1.24
CA ASP A 128 -4.03 -17.45 -0.93
C ASP A 128 -4.95 -16.22 -0.99
N THR A 129 -4.39 -15.02 -1.00
CA THR A 129 -5.15 -13.75 -1.06
C THR A 129 -5.97 -13.68 -2.34
N GLN A 130 -7.26 -13.48 -2.20
CA GLN A 130 -8.17 -13.32 -3.32
C GLN A 130 -8.35 -11.85 -3.70
N PRO A 131 -8.72 -11.53 -4.96
CA PRO A 131 -8.93 -10.16 -5.39
C PRO A 131 -9.96 -9.36 -4.58
N HIS A 132 -10.94 -10.04 -3.95
CA HIS A 132 -11.99 -9.42 -3.14
C HIS A 132 -11.56 -9.06 -1.72
N ASP A 133 -10.49 -9.70 -1.22
CA ASP A 133 -9.88 -9.39 0.08
C ASP A 133 -9.12 -8.05 0.06
N LEU A 134 -8.80 -7.54 -1.13
CA LEU A 134 -7.95 -6.38 -1.32
C LEU A 134 -8.75 -5.08 -1.35
N ASP A 135 -8.26 -4.10 -0.60
CA ASP A 135 -8.77 -2.74 -0.59
C ASP A 135 -8.48 -2.05 -1.93
N MET A 136 -9.51 -1.40 -2.45
CA MET A 136 -9.49 -0.78 -3.76
C MET A 136 -9.75 0.71 -3.64
N LYS A 137 -9.12 1.44 -4.56
CA LYS A 137 -9.53 2.82 -4.76
C LYS A 137 -10.93 2.84 -5.35
N ALA A 138 -11.86 3.48 -4.66
CA ALA A 138 -13.17 3.80 -5.18
C ALA A 138 -13.01 4.71 -6.41
N THR A 139 -13.66 4.33 -7.51
CA THR A 139 -13.71 5.09 -8.76
C THR A 139 -15.06 5.78 -8.92
N GLY A 140 -15.16 6.73 -9.84
CA GLY A 140 -16.38 7.48 -10.09
C GLY A 140 -16.79 8.42 -8.95
N TRP A 141 -17.91 9.11 -9.14
CA TRP A 141 -18.52 9.98 -8.15
C TRP A 141 -19.65 9.22 -7.47
N SER A 142 -19.60 9.08 -6.14
CA SER A 142 -20.63 8.40 -5.36
C SER A 142 -21.73 9.33 -4.85
N THR A 143 -21.55 10.63 -5.08
CA THR A 143 -22.30 11.72 -4.47
C THR A 143 -22.26 12.92 -5.43
N HIS A 144 -23.34 13.71 -5.51
CA HIS A 144 -23.35 14.90 -6.36
C HIS A 144 -22.33 15.94 -5.85
N PRO A 145 -21.61 16.69 -6.72
CA PRO A 145 -20.60 17.66 -6.27
C PRO A 145 -21.11 18.79 -5.39
N SER A 146 -22.41 19.08 -5.42
CA SER A 146 -23.03 20.09 -4.55
C SER A 146 -23.33 19.56 -3.15
N GLU A 147 -23.32 18.24 -2.93
CA GLU A 147 -23.53 17.65 -1.61
C GLU A 147 -22.26 17.77 -0.78
N HIS A 148 -22.38 18.45 0.35
CA HIS A 148 -21.30 18.66 1.30
C HIS A 148 -21.86 18.55 2.72
N VAL A 149 -21.02 18.05 3.61
CA VAL A 149 -21.32 18.05 5.05
C VAL A 149 -21.46 19.50 5.52
N LYS A 150 -22.33 19.76 6.51
CA LYS A 150 -22.52 21.13 7.01
C LYS A 150 -21.20 21.72 7.54
N PRO A 151 -20.94 23.03 7.35
CA PRO A 151 -19.69 23.65 7.79
C PRO A 151 -19.38 23.48 9.29
N ASP A 152 -20.41 23.44 10.14
CA ASP A 152 -20.28 23.34 11.60
C ASP A 152 -20.18 21.89 12.13
N GLN A 153 -20.22 20.91 11.22
CA GLN A 153 -20.19 19.50 11.55
C GLN A 153 -18.76 18.94 11.58
N ILE A 154 -17.80 19.62 10.96
CA ILE A 154 -16.40 19.21 10.92
C ILE A 154 -15.54 20.34 11.46
N SER A 155 -14.78 20.07 12.52
CA SER A 155 -13.82 21.02 13.08
C SER A 155 -12.41 20.44 13.07
N PHE A 156 -11.45 21.28 12.69
CA PHE A 156 -10.00 20.98 12.79
C PHE A 156 -9.33 21.74 13.94
N GLU A 157 -10.11 22.55 14.66
CA GLU A 157 -9.68 23.18 15.89
C GLU A 157 -9.69 22.15 17.02
N ASP A 158 -8.82 22.35 18.01
CA ASP A 158 -8.72 21.42 19.14
C ASP A 158 -10.04 21.40 19.91
N GLY A 159 -10.66 20.23 19.98
CA GLY A 159 -12.02 20.04 20.48
C GLY A 159 -12.20 20.31 21.98
N GLU A 160 -11.11 20.61 22.71
CA GLU A 160 -11.08 20.84 24.16
C GLU A 160 -11.84 22.09 24.62
N ALA A 161 -12.02 23.10 23.76
CA ALA A 161 -12.48 24.42 24.19
C ALA A 161 -13.90 24.46 24.79
N TYR A 162 -14.76 23.46 24.55
CA TYR A 162 -16.12 23.44 25.10
C TYR A 162 -16.63 21.99 25.25
N ILE A 163 -16.37 21.35 26.39
CA ILE A 163 -17.24 20.29 26.92
C ILE A 163 -18.40 20.98 27.65
N ASP A 164 -19.12 21.85 26.95
CA ASP A 164 -20.22 22.60 27.56
C ASP A 164 -21.55 22.07 27.02
N ARG A 165 -22.11 21.12 27.78
CA ARG A 165 -23.55 20.83 28.01
C ARG A 165 -23.71 19.42 28.55
N LYS A 166 -24.54 19.28 29.60
CA LYS A 166 -24.98 18.02 30.25
C LYS A 166 -25.62 16.96 29.32
N ASP A 167 -25.77 17.24 28.03
CA ASP A 167 -26.53 16.42 27.06
C ASP A 167 -25.74 16.02 25.80
N ILE A 168 -24.44 16.35 25.70
CA ILE A 168 -23.61 15.96 24.55
C ILE A 168 -22.89 14.64 24.85
N ARG A 169 -23.05 13.66 23.96
CA ARG A 169 -22.26 12.42 24.01
C ARG A 169 -20.93 12.63 23.29
N ASN A 170 -19.83 12.51 24.02
CA ASN A 170 -18.49 12.57 23.46
C ASN A 170 -18.04 11.16 23.10
N ILE A 171 -17.59 10.95 21.88
CA ILE A 171 -17.06 9.68 21.40
C ILE A 171 -15.62 9.92 21.03
N PHE A 172 -14.70 9.10 21.52
CA PHE A 172 -13.28 9.21 21.23
C PHE A 172 -12.86 7.96 20.50
N THR A 173 -12.07 8.12 19.43
CA THR A 173 -11.64 7.02 18.57
C THR A 173 -10.13 6.96 18.56
N ASP A 174 -9.57 5.75 18.58
CA ASP A 174 -8.16 5.53 18.34
C ASP A 174 -7.96 4.27 17.47
N GLY A 175 -6.94 4.32 16.62
CA GLY A 175 -6.48 3.19 15.85
C GLY A 175 -4.97 3.06 15.97
N SER A 176 -4.50 1.93 16.50
CA SER A 176 -3.06 1.71 16.73
C SER A 176 -2.50 0.59 15.87
N LYS A 177 -1.21 0.72 15.53
CA LYS A 177 -0.42 -0.33 14.88
C LYS A 177 0.89 -0.51 15.62
N THR A 178 1.09 -1.71 16.16
CA THR A 178 2.31 -2.11 16.88
C THR A 178 2.89 -3.37 16.26
N GLU A 179 4.01 -3.87 16.79
CA GLU A 179 4.58 -5.16 16.40
C GLU A 179 3.64 -6.34 16.73
N HIS A 180 2.73 -6.15 17.69
CA HIS A 180 1.81 -7.18 18.17
C HIS A 180 0.47 -7.19 17.41
N GLY A 181 0.27 -6.27 16.46
CA GLY A 181 -0.86 -6.26 15.54
C GLY A 181 -1.44 -4.88 15.29
N VAL A 182 -2.59 -4.87 14.64
CA VAL A 182 -3.35 -3.65 14.31
C VAL A 182 -4.69 -3.70 15.04
N VAL A 183 -5.04 -2.61 15.73
CA VAL A 183 -6.17 -2.55 16.65
C VAL A 183 -6.92 -1.25 16.48
N VAL A 184 -8.20 -1.30 16.80
CA VAL A 184 -9.12 -0.16 16.73
C VAL A 184 -9.97 -0.12 17.98
N ALA A 185 -10.27 1.09 18.46
CA ALA A 185 -11.13 1.28 19.60
C ALA A 185 -11.92 2.58 19.49
N PHE A 186 -13.06 2.61 20.15
CA PHE A 186 -13.70 3.85 20.54
C PHE A 186 -14.36 3.72 21.91
N CYS A 187 -14.47 4.84 22.62
CA CYS A 187 -15.23 4.92 23.86
C CYS A 187 -16.20 6.10 23.85
N VAL A 188 -17.26 5.99 24.63
CA VAL A 188 -18.32 6.99 24.73
C VAL A 188 -18.34 7.53 26.15
N LEU A 189 -18.07 8.81 26.30
CA LEU A 189 -18.11 9.54 27.56
C LEU A 189 -19.37 10.41 27.60
N THR A 190 -20.11 10.28 28.70
CA THR A 190 -21.23 11.16 29.06
C THR A 190 -20.92 11.72 30.44
N ASN A 191 -20.81 13.05 30.57
CA ASN A 191 -20.41 13.70 31.83
C ASN A 191 -19.11 13.09 32.41
N ASP A 192 -18.10 12.92 31.55
CA ASP A 192 -16.78 12.32 31.86
C ASP A 192 -16.79 10.87 32.35
N ILE A 193 -17.95 10.22 32.36
CA ILE A 193 -18.09 8.79 32.69
C ILE A 193 -18.13 7.98 31.41
N CYS A 194 -17.27 6.96 31.30
CA CYS A 194 -17.28 6.01 30.20
C CYS A 194 -18.55 5.14 30.26
N THR A 195 -19.49 5.38 29.36
CA THR A 195 -20.79 4.67 29.30
C THR A 195 -20.79 3.50 28.32
N TYR A 196 -19.87 3.51 27.35
CA TYR A 196 -19.74 2.44 26.37
C TYR A 196 -18.31 2.39 25.85
N GLN A 197 -17.84 1.19 25.53
CA GLN A 197 -16.54 0.95 24.94
C GLN A 197 -16.65 -0.16 23.90
N TRP A 198 -15.89 0.01 22.83
CA TRP A 198 -15.78 -0.98 21.78
C TRP A 198 -14.33 -1.03 21.31
N SER A 199 -13.84 -2.23 21.03
CA SER A 199 -12.50 -2.43 20.50
C SER A 199 -12.43 -3.73 19.72
N ALA A 200 -11.59 -3.76 18.70
CA ALA A 200 -11.38 -4.94 17.87
C ALA A 200 -9.97 -5.01 17.31
N LYS A 201 -9.57 -6.22 16.89
CA LYS A 201 -8.29 -6.50 16.24
C LYS A 201 -8.47 -6.63 14.74
N LEU A 202 -7.81 -5.77 13.97
CA LEU A 202 -7.74 -5.85 12.51
C LEU A 202 -6.70 -6.90 12.08
N ASN A 203 -6.59 -7.14 10.77
CA ASN A 203 -5.48 -7.95 10.27
C ASN A 203 -4.15 -7.20 10.48
N ASP A 204 -3.11 -7.90 10.92
CA ASP A 204 -1.78 -7.31 11.21
C ASP A 204 -1.15 -6.61 9.98
N SER A 205 -1.61 -6.98 8.78
CA SER A 205 -1.20 -6.36 7.53
C SER A 205 -1.88 -5.02 7.22
N ASN A 206 -2.93 -4.65 7.95
CA ASN A 206 -3.60 -3.36 7.78
C ASN A 206 -2.68 -2.19 8.16
N THR A 207 -2.94 -1.01 7.60
CA THR A 207 -2.14 0.19 7.90
C THR A 207 -2.69 0.92 9.12
N ILE A 208 -1.86 1.76 9.76
CA ILE A 208 -2.30 2.68 10.81
C ILE A 208 -3.48 3.54 10.33
N PHE A 209 -3.40 4.09 9.13
CA PHE A 209 -4.49 4.87 8.52
C PHE A 209 -5.79 4.06 8.36
N GLN A 210 -5.72 2.77 8.03
CA GLN A 210 -6.91 1.92 7.97
C GLN A 210 -7.50 1.69 9.36
N ALA A 211 -6.67 1.53 10.39
CA ALA A 211 -7.13 1.39 11.78
C ALA A 211 -7.91 2.63 12.22
N GLU A 212 -7.28 3.79 12.09
CA GLU A 212 -7.82 5.10 12.44
C GLU A 212 -9.14 5.41 11.73
N LEU A 213 -9.19 5.16 10.43
CA LEU A 213 -10.40 5.36 9.64
C LEU A 213 -11.50 4.35 10.01
N THR A 214 -11.14 3.13 10.40
CA THR A 214 -12.11 2.11 10.85
C THR A 214 -12.68 2.46 12.22
N ALA A 215 -11.86 2.97 13.15
CA ALA A 215 -12.32 3.45 14.44
C ALA A 215 -13.34 4.59 14.27
N LEU A 216 -13.04 5.57 13.41
CA LEU A 216 -13.99 6.62 13.04
C LEU A 216 -15.26 6.08 12.37
N HIS A 217 -15.14 5.09 11.47
CA HIS A 217 -16.29 4.48 10.81
C HIS A 217 -17.25 3.83 11.80
N GLU A 218 -16.74 3.02 12.73
CA GLU A 218 -17.56 2.36 13.75
C GLU A 218 -18.17 3.37 14.73
N ALA A 219 -17.43 4.41 15.11
CA ALA A 219 -17.96 5.49 15.95
C ALA A 219 -19.10 6.26 15.27
N VAL A 220 -18.98 6.55 13.96
CA VAL A 220 -20.02 7.22 13.18
C VAL A 220 -21.26 6.32 13.00
N ILE A 221 -21.06 5.02 12.76
CA ILE A 221 -22.14 4.03 12.74
C ILE A 221 -22.85 4.00 14.09
N TYR A 222 -22.10 3.88 15.19
CA TYR A 222 -22.65 3.89 16.53
C TYR A 222 -23.48 5.16 16.80
N ALA A 223 -22.91 6.33 16.50
CA ALA A 223 -23.57 7.62 16.67
C ALA A 223 -24.85 7.77 15.83
N SER A 224 -24.88 7.20 14.62
CA SER A 224 -26.05 7.24 13.74
C SER A 224 -27.25 6.46 14.28
N HIS A 225 -27.01 5.42 15.08
CA HIS A 225 -28.05 4.62 15.73
C HIS A 225 -28.54 5.23 17.05
N LEU A 226 -27.94 6.31 17.53
CA LEU A 226 -28.40 7.00 18.74
C LEU A 226 -29.69 7.79 18.48
N PRO A 227 -30.60 7.89 19.48
CA PRO A 227 -31.85 8.64 19.36
C PRO A 227 -31.65 10.07 18.83
N ASN A 228 -32.58 10.53 17.98
CA ASN A 228 -32.45 11.77 17.20
C ASN A 228 -32.27 13.06 18.02
N HIS A 229 -32.64 13.05 19.30
CA HIS A 229 -32.51 14.21 20.19
C HIS A 229 -31.09 14.44 20.73
N ASN A 230 -30.19 13.45 20.62
CA ASN A 230 -28.85 13.57 21.19
C ASN A 230 -27.85 14.05 20.13
N THR A 231 -27.14 15.13 20.47
CA THR A 231 -25.98 15.59 19.69
C THR A 231 -24.77 14.74 20.08
N SER A 232 -24.06 14.20 19.08
CA SER A 232 -22.86 13.39 19.30
C SER A 232 -21.65 14.14 18.74
N LYS A 233 -20.59 14.25 19.55
CA LYS A 233 -19.31 14.82 19.13
C LYS A 233 -18.27 13.72 19.12
N ILE A 234 -17.74 13.42 17.95
CA ILE A 234 -16.70 12.40 17.74
C ILE A 234 -15.35 13.12 17.66
N HIS A 235 -14.44 12.76 18.54
CA HIS A 235 -13.09 13.29 18.64
C HIS A 235 -12.13 12.29 18.03
N VAL A 236 -11.33 12.77 17.07
CA VAL A 236 -10.36 11.98 16.31
C VAL A 236 -9.03 12.70 16.35
N ASP A 237 -7.95 12.01 16.67
CA ASP A 237 -6.61 12.57 16.72
C ASP A 237 -5.89 12.53 15.35
N ASN A 238 -6.34 11.67 14.44
CA ASN A 238 -5.85 11.59 13.07
C ASN A 238 -6.58 12.55 12.10
N ARG A 239 -5.97 13.70 11.82
CA ARG A 239 -6.46 14.67 10.83
C ARG A 239 -6.69 14.08 9.43
N ALA A 240 -5.87 13.12 9.00
CA ALA A 240 -6.02 12.52 7.68
C ALA A 240 -7.33 11.73 7.56
N SER A 241 -7.76 11.07 8.64
CA SER A 241 -9.04 10.36 8.71
C SER A 241 -10.22 11.32 8.54
N ILE A 242 -10.18 12.46 9.24
CA ILE A 242 -11.19 13.54 9.12
C ILE A 242 -11.20 14.11 7.70
N MET A 243 -10.05 14.50 7.16
CA MET A 243 -9.95 15.08 5.80
C MET A 243 -10.42 14.12 4.72
N SER A 244 -10.15 12.83 4.88
CA SER A 244 -10.60 11.82 3.90
C SER A 244 -12.12 11.61 3.98
N SER A 245 -12.69 11.64 5.19
CA SER A 245 -14.11 11.42 5.47
C SER A 245 -14.98 12.64 5.19
N SER A 246 -14.40 13.84 5.18
CA SER A 246 -15.09 15.08 4.78
C SER A 246 -15.16 15.27 3.26
N ASN A 247 -14.39 14.50 2.51
CA ASN A 247 -14.25 14.64 1.07
C ASN A 247 -15.11 13.61 0.31
N SER A 248 -16.20 14.06 -0.31
CA SER A 248 -17.06 13.23 -1.16
C SER A 248 -16.32 12.56 -2.34
N LYS A 249 -15.17 13.12 -2.75
CA LYS A 249 -14.32 12.62 -3.84
C LYS A 249 -13.19 11.72 -3.35
N SER A 250 -13.15 11.36 -2.06
CA SER A 250 -12.12 10.47 -1.51
C SER A 250 -12.00 9.19 -2.35
N THR A 251 -10.78 8.71 -2.57
CA THR A 251 -10.57 7.42 -3.25
C THR A 251 -10.73 6.23 -2.30
N ASN A 252 -10.94 6.46 -1.01
CA ASN A 252 -11.12 5.38 -0.03
C ASN A 252 -12.62 5.08 0.15
N GLU A 253 -13.00 3.79 0.07
CA GLU A 253 -14.40 3.36 0.17
C GLU A 253 -14.99 3.59 1.58
N THR A 254 -14.23 3.27 2.63
CA THR A 254 -14.64 3.52 4.02
C THR A 254 -14.85 5.00 4.28
N ALA A 255 -13.95 5.87 3.80
CA ALA A 255 -14.11 7.31 3.91
C ALA A 255 -15.40 7.81 3.20
N ARG A 256 -15.75 7.25 2.04
CA ARG A 256 -17.03 7.57 1.36
C ARG A 256 -18.24 7.09 2.16
N LYS A 257 -18.16 5.94 2.83
CA LYS A 257 -19.23 5.45 3.73
C LYS A 257 -19.42 6.41 4.91
N ILE A 258 -18.32 6.83 5.55
CA ILE A 258 -18.36 7.83 6.62
C ILE A 258 -18.99 9.13 6.12
N PHE A 259 -18.54 9.65 4.98
CA PHE A 259 -19.10 10.85 4.36
C PHE A 259 -20.62 10.77 4.19
N LYS A 260 -21.13 9.65 3.66
CA LYS A 260 -22.58 9.43 3.47
C LYS A 260 -23.34 9.40 4.78
N ILE A 261 -22.81 8.75 5.82
CA ILE A 261 -23.46 8.71 7.13
C ILE A 261 -23.48 10.10 7.75
N LEU A 262 -22.37 10.85 7.67
CA LEU A 262 -22.30 12.23 8.17
C LEU A 262 -23.29 13.14 7.44
N LEU A 263 -23.40 13.03 6.12
CA LEU A 263 -24.34 13.80 5.30
C LEU A 263 -25.80 13.57 5.73
N SER A 264 -26.19 12.31 5.98
CA SER A 264 -27.54 11.97 6.45
C SER A 264 -27.78 12.27 7.93
N ASN A 265 -26.74 12.60 8.71
CA ASN A 265 -26.83 12.83 10.15
C ASN A 265 -26.14 14.15 10.55
N PRO A 266 -26.75 15.33 10.27
CA PRO A 266 -26.14 16.65 10.55
C PRO A 266 -25.82 16.93 12.03
N ARG A 267 -26.37 16.12 12.94
CA ARG A 267 -26.20 16.18 14.39
C ARG A 267 -24.94 15.47 14.90
N ILE A 268 -24.27 14.67 14.06
CA ILE A 268 -23.00 14.02 14.39
C ILE A 268 -21.87 14.97 13.99
N LYS A 269 -21.23 15.59 14.98
CA LYS A 269 -20.08 16.46 14.77
C LYS A 269 -18.79 15.66 14.89
N VAL A 270 -17.80 15.94 14.04
CA VAL A 270 -16.46 15.36 14.09
C VAL A 270 -15.46 16.48 14.34
N SER A 271 -14.69 16.38 15.41
CA SER A 271 -13.64 17.35 15.76
C SER A 271 -12.29 16.67 15.88
N TRP A 272 -11.26 17.40 15.49
CA TRP A 272 -9.90 17.01 15.78
C TRP A 272 -9.59 17.23 17.27
N VAL A 273 -8.85 16.31 17.88
CA VAL A 273 -8.28 16.48 19.22
C VAL A 273 -6.78 16.21 19.15
N LYS A 274 -6.01 16.89 19.99
CA LYS A 274 -4.58 16.64 20.06
C LYS A 274 -4.27 15.30 20.75
N ALA A 275 -3.50 14.44 20.09
CA ALA A 275 -2.99 13.22 20.69
C ALA A 275 -2.09 13.51 21.92
N HIS A 276 -2.20 12.68 22.95
CA HIS A 276 -1.38 12.72 24.17
C HIS A 276 -1.37 14.09 24.89
N ALA A 277 -2.51 14.77 24.92
CA ALA A 277 -2.68 16.08 25.56
C ALA A 277 -3.31 16.03 26.97
N GLY A 278 -3.51 14.85 27.55
CA GLY A 278 -4.22 14.71 28.84
C GLY A 278 -5.73 14.57 28.71
N ASN A 279 -6.26 14.40 27.49
CA ASN A 279 -7.69 14.23 27.27
C ASN A 279 -8.14 12.83 27.72
N ILE A 280 -8.95 12.78 28.79
CA ILE A 280 -9.43 11.54 29.42
C ILE A 280 -10.04 10.57 28.39
N GLY A 281 -10.84 11.09 27.46
CA GLY A 281 -11.48 10.27 26.44
C GLY A 281 -10.50 9.71 25.41
N ASN A 282 -9.55 10.53 24.96
CA ASN A 282 -8.52 10.09 24.02
C ASN A 282 -7.61 9.03 24.66
N GLU A 283 -7.12 9.29 25.87
CA GLU A 283 -6.29 8.34 26.62
C GLU A 283 -7.02 7.02 26.89
N ARG A 284 -8.33 7.08 27.13
CA ARG A 284 -9.17 5.89 27.28
C ARG A 284 -9.27 5.10 25.98
N ALA A 285 -9.48 5.77 24.84
CA ALA A 285 -9.50 5.10 23.53
C ALA A 285 -8.14 4.46 23.22
N ASP A 286 -7.03 5.17 23.46
CA ASP A 286 -5.65 4.66 23.31
C ASP A 286 -5.42 3.41 24.18
N GLN A 287 -5.86 3.44 25.44
CA GLN A 287 -5.72 2.30 26.33
C GLN A 287 -6.56 1.10 25.87
N LEU A 288 -7.79 1.33 25.41
CA LEU A 288 -8.65 0.28 24.86
C LEU A 288 -8.04 -0.36 23.61
N ALA A 289 -7.42 0.44 22.74
CA ALA A 289 -6.70 -0.06 21.58
C ALA A 289 -5.53 -0.95 22.02
N LYS A 290 -4.72 -0.51 23.00
CA LYS A 290 -3.62 -1.30 23.56
C LYS A 290 -4.11 -2.63 24.13
N ASP A 291 -5.16 -2.64 24.93
CA ASP A 291 -5.73 -3.85 25.53
C ASP A 291 -6.26 -4.84 24.47
N ALA A 292 -6.84 -4.31 23.38
CA ALA A 292 -7.34 -5.11 22.27
C ALA A 292 -6.23 -5.81 21.47
N THR A 293 -4.95 -5.48 21.68
CA THR A 293 -3.83 -6.14 21.02
C THR A 293 -3.75 -7.63 21.39
N GLN A 294 -4.06 -7.94 22.65
CA GLN A 294 -4.05 -9.30 23.21
C GLN A 294 -5.44 -9.94 23.23
N HIS A 295 -6.49 -9.14 23.50
CA HIS A 295 -7.85 -9.65 23.76
C HIS A 295 -8.91 -9.20 22.76
N GLY A 296 -8.52 -8.44 21.73
CA GLY A 296 -9.44 -7.90 20.74
C GLY A 296 -10.09 -8.99 19.90
N LYS A 297 -11.41 -8.92 19.74
CA LYS A 297 -12.13 -9.79 18.81
C LYS A 297 -11.67 -9.51 17.37
N PRO A 298 -11.47 -10.53 16.53
CA PRO A 298 -11.13 -10.33 15.12
C PRO A 298 -12.21 -9.50 14.41
N TYR A 299 -11.79 -8.51 13.63
CA TYR A 299 -12.65 -7.67 12.81
C TYR A 299 -12.35 -7.88 11.33
N SER A 300 -13.27 -8.57 10.66
CA SER A 300 -13.06 -9.06 9.28
C SER A 300 -13.56 -8.12 8.18
N HIS A 301 -14.16 -6.97 8.50
CA HIS A 301 -14.73 -6.07 7.48
C HIS A 301 -13.68 -5.17 6.80
N THR A 302 -12.48 -5.05 7.38
CA THR A 302 -11.40 -4.24 6.80
C THR A 302 -10.56 -5.05 5.82
N LYS A 303 -10.58 -4.65 4.55
CA LYS A 303 -9.82 -5.29 3.46
C LYS A 303 -8.31 -5.03 3.57
N LEU A 304 -7.52 -5.93 3.00
CA LEU A 304 -6.07 -5.88 2.97
C LEU A 304 -5.56 -4.74 2.06
N PRO A 305 -4.60 -3.92 2.51
CA PRO A 305 -4.19 -2.75 1.75
C PRO A 305 -3.27 -3.12 0.58
N LYS A 306 -3.25 -2.29 -0.47
CA LYS A 306 -2.34 -2.46 -1.62
C LYS A 306 -0.87 -2.76 -1.28
N PRO A 307 -0.25 -2.11 -0.26
CA PRO A 307 1.12 -2.42 0.13
C PRO A 307 1.31 -3.85 0.64
N HIS A 308 0.29 -4.48 1.26
CA HIS A 308 0.38 -5.86 1.73
C HIS A 308 0.65 -6.82 0.57
N ILE A 309 -0.24 -6.86 -0.43
CA ILE A 309 -0.07 -7.77 -1.58
C ILE A 309 1.18 -7.44 -2.40
N LYS A 310 1.53 -6.15 -2.51
CA LYS A 310 2.77 -5.73 -3.19
C LYS A 310 4.01 -6.22 -2.43
N GLY A 311 4.00 -6.12 -1.10
CA GLY A 311 5.07 -6.60 -0.22
C GLY A 311 5.20 -8.11 -0.27
N LEU A 312 4.08 -8.83 -0.17
CA LEU A 312 4.03 -10.29 -0.25
C LEU A 312 4.65 -10.83 -1.56
N LEU A 313 4.20 -10.29 -2.70
CA LEU A 313 4.73 -10.71 -4.01
C LEU A 313 6.21 -10.34 -4.18
N ARG A 314 6.65 -9.22 -3.59
CA ARG A 314 8.06 -8.81 -3.64
C ARG A 314 8.94 -9.70 -2.78
N LYS A 315 8.49 -10.03 -1.56
CA LYS A 315 9.19 -10.96 -0.66
C LYS A 315 9.41 -12.31 -1.36
N ARG A 316 8.36 -12.88 -1.94
CA ARG A 316 8.45 -14.11 -2.73
C ARG A 316 9.44 -14.03 -3.89
N MET A 317 9.42 -12.92 -4.64
CA MET A 317 10.37 -12.70 -5.75
C MET A 317 11.82 -12.72 -5.24
N LEU A 318 12.08 -12.08 -4.10
CA LEU A 318 13.42 -12.05 -3.49
C LEU A 318 13.83 -13.43 -2.95
N GLU A 319 12.92 -14.18 -2.35
CA GLU A 319 13.17 -15.56 -1.90
C GLU A 319 13.48 -16.50 -3.06
N GLU A 320 12.73 -16.39 -4.18
CA GLU A 320 13.00 -17.14 -5.41
C GLU A 320 14.38 -16.76 -5.98
N TRP A 321 14.70 -15.46 -6.01
CA TRP A 321 16.00 -14.99 -6.47
C TRP A 321 17.14 -15.50 -5.59
N GLN A 322 17.01 -15.43 -4.27
CA GLN A 322 17.98 -15.95 -3.32
C GLN A 322 18.17 -17.47 -3.47
N THR A 323 17.09 -18.21 -3.70
CA THR A 323 17.16 -19.66 -3.95
C THR A 323 17.95 -19.97 -5.22
N LEU A 324 17.72 -19.22 -6.31
CA LEU A 324 18.52 -19.35 -7.53
C LEU A 324 19.99 -18.97 -7.32
N TRP A 325 20.27 -17.98 -6.47
CA TRP A 325 21.63 -17.57 -6.13
C TRP A 325 22.37 -18.66 -5.33
N ASN A 326 21.71 -19.26 -4.34
CA ASN A 326 22.26 -20.35 -3.54
C ASN A 326 22.52 -21.61 -4.38
N ASN A 327 21.59 -21.95 -5.28
CA ASN A 327 21.64 -23.19 -6.05
C ASN A 327 22.40 -23.04 -7.39
N GLY A 328 22.84 -21.84 -7.75
CA GLY A 328 23.48 -21.59 -9.04
C GLY A 328 24.91 -22.12 -9.10
N ASP A 329 25.22 -22.97 -10.08
CA ASP A 329 26.57 -23.55 -10.26
C ASP A 329 27.61 -22.57 -10.82
N THR A 330 27.18 -21.38 -11.20
CA THR A 330 28.05 -20.31 -11.68
C THR A 330 28.29 -19.29 -10.57
N ASP A 331 29.43 -18.60 -10.63
CA ASP A 331 29.72 -17.43 -9.78
C ASP A 331 29.98 -17.73 -8.28
N ARG A 332 30.34 -18.98 -7.95
CA ARG A 332 30.63 -19.46 -6.57
C ARG A 332 31.68 -18.62 -5.82
N LYS A 333 32.68 -18.08 -6.51
CA LYS A 333 33.68 -17.18 -5.90
C LYS A 333 33.05 -15.89 -5.35
N ILE A 334 32.03 -15.36 -6.01
CA ILE A 334 31.34 -14.13 -5.61
C ILE A 334 30.24 -14.45 -4.60
N TYR A 335 29.59 -15.61 -4.72
CA TYR A 335 28.73 -16.14 -3.67
C TYR A 335 29.43 -16.23 -2.31
N ASN A 336 30.70 -16.68 -2.27
CA ASN A 336 31.47 -16.74 -1.03
C ASN A 336 31.76 -15.37 -0.40
N ILE A 337 31.69 -14.29 -1.18
CA ILE A 337 31.88 -12.91 -0.70
C ILE A 337 30.54 -12.27 -0.36
N MET A 338 29.49 -12.58 -1.12
CA MET A 338 28.13 -12.09 -0.94
C MET A 338 27.12 -13.24 -1.06
N PRO A 339 26.90 -14.01 0.03
CA PRO A 339 26.00 -15.15 0.01
C PRO A 339 24.54 -14.72 -0.03
N SER A 340 24.21 -13.54 0.50
CA SER A 340 22.88 -12.91 0.39
C SER A 340 22.85 -11.90 -0.75
N SER A 341 21.85 -12.02 -1.63
CA SER A 341 21.58 -11.11 -2.76
C SER A 341 20.53 -10.06 -2.46
#